data_AF-A0A397SM50-F1
#
_entry.id   AF-A0A397SM50-F1
#
_cell.length_a   1.000
_cell.length_b   1.000
_cell.length_c   1.000
_cell.angle_alpha   90.00
_cell.angle_beta   90.00
_cell.angle_gamma   90.00
#
_symmetry.space_group_name_H-M   'P 1'
#
loop_
_entity.id
_entity.type
_entity.pdbx_description
1 polymer ?
#
loop_
_entity_poly.entity_id
_entity_poly.type
_entity_poly.pdbx_seq_one_letter_code
_entity_poly.pdbx_strand_id
1 'polypeptide(L)'
;MSVIRKELVNAAINRVNALIDFDICNDIHKQHEFRKQTVLSDKSLTEDEKTEAIRELNKTYDRNKVFFNEGVKRICEYCNQECLATLYCECCVLNFLKANFSNWTSGNNNIDDLIQRCQMETLLPQMVVEWIPYNNLQNIEYLTKGGFSEIYTADWIDGRYYEWDSKEQQLKRFGTIKVILKRLGNIENSNQSWFEE
;
A
#
# COMPACT_ATOMS: atom_id res chain seq x y z
N MET A 1 -5.35 -4.29 -26.35
CA MET A 1 -5.70 -4.35 -24.92
C MET A 1 -7.14 -3.94 -24.78
N SER A 2 -7.98 -4.77 -24.17
CA SER A 2 -9.37 -4.39 -23.89
C SER A 2 -9.42 -3.36 -22.76
N VAL A 3 -10.46 -2.52 -22.74
CA VAL A 3 -10.65 -1.56 -21.64
C VAL A 3 -11.09 -2.34 -20.40
N ILE A 4 -10.24 -2.38 -19.37
CA ILE A 4 -10.52 -3.07 -18.10
C ILE A 4 -11.57 -2.30 -17.30
N ARG A 5 -12.70 -2.93 -16.98
CA ARG A 5 -13.76 -2.33 -16.16
C ARG A 5 -13.41 -2.50 -14.67
N LYS A 6 -12.66 -1.54 -14.11
CA LYS A 6 -12.16 -1.58 -12.72
C LYS A 6 -13.26 -1.83 -11.67
N GLU A 7 -14.46 -1.26 -11.87
CA GLU A 7 -15.59 -1.48 -10.96
C GLU A 7 -16.04 -2.94 -10.92
N LEU A 8 -16.07 -3.63 -12.07
CA LEU A 8 -16.44 -5.04 -12.13
C LEU A 8 -15.36 -5.93 -11.53
N VAL A 9 -14.08 -5.62 -11.75
CA VAL A 9 -12.94 -6.31 -11.12
C VAL A 9 -13.07 -6.20 -9.59
N ASN A 10 -13.27 -4.99 -9.07
CA ASN A 10 -13.43 -4.77 -7.63
C ASN A 10 -14.67 -5.48 -7.07
N ALA A 11 -15.80 -5.42 -7.79
CA ALA A 11 -17.02 -6.12 -7.41
C ALA A 11 -16.82 -7.64 -7.36
N ALA A 12 -16.12 -8.22 -8.35
CA ALA A 12 -15.80 -9.63 -8.38
C ALA A 12 -14.91 -10.03 -7.19
N ILE A 13 -13.84 -9.28 -6.91
CA ILE A 13 -12.98 -9.52 -5.73
C ILE A 13 -13.80 -9.48 -4.43
N ASN A 14 -14.67 -8.49 -4.28
CA ASN A 14 -15.54 -8.38 -3.09
C ASN A 14 -16.49 -9.57 -2.95
N ARG A 15 -17.13 -10.00 -4.05
CA ARG A 15 -17.98 -11.20 -4.06
C ARG A 15 -17.20 -12.43 -3.63
N VAL A 16 -16.02 -12.64 -4.22
CA VAL A 16 -15.17 -13.79 -3.93
C VAL A 16 -14.74 -13.81 -2.46
N ASN A 17 -14.38 -12.65 -1.89
CA ASN A 17 -14.06 -12.55 -0.46
C ASN A 17 -15.24 -12.88 0.45
N ALA A 18 -16.46 -12.51 0.06
CA ALA A 18 -17.68 -12.82 0.83
C ALA A 18 -18.07 -14.31 0.78
N LEU A 19 -17.57 -15.07 -0.21
CA LEU A 19 -17.85 -16.51 -0.39
C LEU A 19 -16.89 -17.41 0.40
N ILE A 20 -15.90 -16.85 1.10
CA ILE A 20 -14.91 -17.65 1.81
C ILE A 20 -15.56 -18.29 3.03
N ASP A 21 -15.58 -19.63 3.00
CA ASP A 21 -15.81 -20.45 4.17
C ASP A 21 -14.47 -20.62 4.91
N PHE A 22 -14.38 -20.06 6.12
CA PHE A 22 -13.15 -20.09 6.92
C PHE A 22 -12.93 -21.44 7.61
N ASP A 23 -13.96 -22.29 7.73
CA ASP A 23 -13.81 -23.65 8.26
C ASP A 23 -13.13 -24.56 7.20
N ILE A 24 -13.40 -24.31 5.91
CA ILE A 24 -12.77 -25.02 4.78
C ILE A 24 -11.44 -24.37 4.38
N CYS A 25 -11.43 -23.05 4.17
CA CYS A 25 -10.25 -22.25 3.81
C CYS A 25 -9.56 -21.70 5.06
N ASN A 26 -9.06 -22.60 5.89
CA ASN A 26 -8.55 -22.30 7.23
C ASN A 26 -7.14 -21.69 7.28
N ASP A 27 -6.45 -21.55 6.13
CA ASP A 27 -5.14 -20.91 6.03
C ASP A 27 -5.07 -19.94 4.84
N ILE A 28 -4.08 -19.04 4.84
CA ILE A 28 -3.96 -17.98 3.83
C ILE A 28 -3.72 -18.54 2.41
N HIS A 29 -3.11 -19.72 2.30
CA HIS A 29 -2.79 -20.36 1.02
C HIS A 29 -4.06 -20.93 0.38
N LYS A 30 -4.87 -21.67 1.14
CA LYS A 30 -6.17 -22.19 0.69
C LYS A 30 -7.13 -21.06 0.33
N GLN A 31 -7.21 -20.01 1.16
CA GLN A 31 -8.04 -18.86 0.83
C GLN A 31 -7.59 -18.19 -0.47
N HIS A 32 -6.28 -18.02 -0.67
CA HIS A 32 -5.77 -17.41 -1.90
C HIS A 32 -6.08 -18.26 -3.13
N GLU A 33 -5.89 -19.57 -3.05
CA GLU A 33 -6.18 -20.48 -4.16
C GLU A 33 -7.69 -20.51 -4.48
N PHE A 34 -8.56 -20.59 -3.47
CA PHE A 34 -10.00 -20.47 -3.65
C PHE A 34 -10.39 -19.17 -4.36
N ARG A 35 -9.82 -18.03 -3.92
CA ARG A 35 -10.09 -16.73 -4.54
C ARG A 35 -9.71 -16.73 -6.02
N LYS A 36 -8.53 -17.26 -6.36
CA LYS A 36 -8.05 -17.35 -7.75
C LYS A 36 -8.95 -18.22 -8.61
N GLN A 37 -9.30 -19.42 -8.16
CA GLN A 37 -10.15 -20.34 -8.92
C GLN A 37 -11.56 -19.78 -9.15
N THR A 38 -12.10 -19.08 -8.15
CA THR A 38 -13.41 -18.43 -8.28
C THR A 38 -13.37 -17.29 -9.29
N VAL A 39 -12.33 -16.45 -9.28
CA VAL A 39 -12.14 -15.40 -10.30
C VAL A 39 -11.97 -16.00 -11.71
N LEU A 40 -11.17 -17.05 -11.86
CA LEU A 40 -10.91 -17.68 -13.16
C LEU A 40 -12.17 -18.28 -13.78
N SER A 41 -13.07 -18.79 -12.94
CA SER A 41 -14.36 -19.37 -13.35
C SER A 41 -15.48 -18.33 -13.56
N ASP A 42 -15.27 -17.07 -13.17
CA ASP A 42 -16.26 -15.99 -13.36
C ASP A 42 -16.39 -15.64 -14.85
N LYS A 43 -17.51 -16.08 -15.44
CA LYS A 43 -17.83 -15.84 -16.86
C LYS A 43 -18.22 -14.38 -17.16
N SER A 44 -18.43 -13.54 -16.15
CA SER A 44 -18.75 -12.12 -16.33
C SER A 44 -17.52 -11.25 -16.62
N LEU A 45 -16.32 -11.77 -16.33
CA LEU A 45 -15.05 -11.09 -16.55
C LEU A 45 -14.40 -11.52 -17.87
N THR A 46 -13.75 -10.57 -18.55
CA THR A 46 -12.82 -10.88 -19.65
C THR A 46 -11.52 -11.47 -19.11
N GLU A 47 -10.70 -12.08 -19.97
CA GLU A 47 -9.39 -12.60 -19.55
C GLU A 47 -8.44 -11.50 -19.03
N ASP A 48 -8.49 -10.31 -19.62
CA ASP A 48 -7.74 -9.13 -19.13
C ASP A 48 -8.22 -8.73 -17.72
N GLU A 49 -9.53 -8.76 -17.47
CA GLU A 49 -10.11 -8.44 -16.17
C GLU A 49 -9.83 -9.49 -15.10
N LYS A 50 -9.84 -10.78 -15.47
CA LYS A 50 -9.41 -11.87 -14.58
C LYS A 50 -7.94 -11.72 -14.20
N THR A 51 -7.10 -11.39 -15.17
CA THR A 51 -5.67 -11.15 -14.94
C THR A 51 -5.46 -10.00 -13.96
N GLU A 52 -6.17 -8.89 -14.14
CA GLU A 52 -6.13 -7.75 -13.22
C GLU A 52 -6.63 -8.14 -11.82
N ALA A 53 -7.76 -8.86 -11.73
CA ALA A 53 -8.31 -9.33 -10.46
C ALA A 53 -7.31 -10.23 -9.71
N ILE A 54 -6.68 -11.18 -10.40
CA ILE A 54 -5.66 -12.07 -9.83
C ILE A 54 -4.45 -11.26 -9.37
N ARG A 55 -4.04 -10.22 -10.12
CA ARG A 55 -2.95 -9.34 -9.71
C ARG A 55 -3.24 -8.66 -8.36
N GLU A 56 -4.45 -8.12 -8.18
CA GLU A 56 -4.85 -7.51 -6.91
C GLU A 56 -4.96 -8.52 -5.75
N LEU A 57 -5.45 -9.74 -6.04
CA LEU A 57 -5.44 -10.84 -5.08
C LEU A 57 -4.02 -11.26 -4.66
N ASN A 58 -3.08 -11.30 -5.62
CA ASN A 58 -1.68 -11.62 -5.36
C ASN A 58 -1.01 -10.56 -4.48
N LYS A 59 -1.32 -9.27 -4.63
CA LYS A 59 -0.81 -8.21 -3.72
C LYS A 59 -1.22 -8.47 -2.27
N THR A 60 -2.49 -8.80 -2.05
CA THR A 60 -3.01 -9.13 -0.71
C THR A 60 -2.35 -10.39 -0.14
N TYR A 61 -2.17 -11.39 -0.99
CA TYR A 61 -1.53 -12.63 -0.60
C TYR A 61 -0.05 -12.45 -0.26
N ASP A 62 0.71 -11.69 -1.05
CA ASP A 62 2.10 -11.35 -0.77
C ASP A 62 2.24 -10.59 0.55
N ARG A 63 1.38 -9.59 0.80
CA ARG A 63 1.34 -8.91 2.10
C ARG A 63 1.13 -9.89 3.25
N ASN A 64 0.16 -10.80 3.13
CA ASN A 64 -0.14 -11.74 4.19
C ASN A 64 1.01 -12.73 4.41
N LYS A 65 1.66 -13.23 3.36
CA LYS A 65 2.86 -14.06 3.48
C LYS A 65 3.95 -13.34 4.26
N VAL A 66 4.25 -12.10 3.89
CA VAL A 66 5.27 -11.27 4.59
C VAL A 66 4.88 -11.04 6.06
N PHE A 67 3.62 -10.70 6.33
CA PHE A 67 3.12 -10.41 7.68
C PHE A 67 3.16 -11.64 8.61
N PHE A 68 2.67 -12.79 8.14
CA PHE A 68 2.67 -14.03 8.91
C PHE A 68 4.00 -14.78 8.84
N ASN A 69 4.95 -14.31 8.03
CA ASN A 69 6.20 -14.99 7.69
C ASN A 69 5.97 -16.44 7.24
N GLU A 70 4.95 -16.64 6.40
CA GLU A 70 4.46 -17.96 5.97
C GLU A 70 4.54 -18.12 4.44
N GLY A 71 4.83 -19.34 3.99
CA GLY A 71 4.87 -19.72 2.59
C GLY A 71 6.28 -19.97 2.05
N VAL A 72 6.35 -20.23 0.75
CA VAL A 72 7.60 -20.55 0.07
C VAL A 72 8.39 -19.27 -0.18
N LYS A 73 9.60 -19.20 0.40
CA LYS A 73 10.58 -18.16 0.10
C LYS A 73 11.22 -18.40 -1.27
N ARG A 74 11.60 -17.31 -1.93
CA ARG A 74 12.40 -17.33 -3.17
C ARG A 74 13.64 -16.47 -2.98
N ILE A 75 14.68 -16.74 -3.77
CA ILE A 75 15.85 -15.86 -3.84
C ILE A 75 15.53 -14.72 -4.81
N CYS A 76 15.73 -13.47 -4.35
CA CYS A 76 15.61 -12.30 -5.21
C CYS A 76 16.82 -12.21 -6.14
N GLU A 77 16.59 -12.05 -7.45
CA GLU A 77 17.65 -11.95 -8.46
C GLU A 77 18.50 -10.67 -8.36
N TYR A 78 18.00 -9.62 -7.68
CA TYR A 78 18.70 -8.34 -7.57
C TYR A 78 19.55 -8.22 -6.31
N CYS A 79 19.03 -8.68 -5.15
CA CYS A 79 19.73 -8.55 -3.88
C CYS A 79 20.27 -9.88 -3.32
N ASN A 80 19.98 -11.01 -3.97
CA ASN A 80 20.37 -12.37 -3.55
C ASN A 80 19.92 -12.75 -2.13
N GLN A 81 18.89 -12.09 -1.60
CA GLN A 81 18.29 -12.43 -0.31
C GLN A 81 17.01 -13.24 -0.51
N GLU A 82 16.67 -14.05 0.49
CA GLU A 82 15.37 -14.70 0.57
C GLU A 82 14.26 -13.66 0.74
N CYS A 83 13.17 -13.82 0.00
CA CYS A 83 11.98 -13.00 0.09
C CYS A 83 10.71 -13.85 -0.08
N LEU A 84 9.62 -13.44 0.56
CA LEU A 84 8.33 -14.11 0.55
C LEU A 84 7.41 -13.57 -0.54
N ALA A 85 7.45 -12.26 -0.81
CA ALA A 85 6.60 -11.64 -1.81
C ALA A 85 6.99 -12.11 -3.22
N THR A 86 5.99 -12.38 -4.07
CA THR A 86 6.20 -12.83 -5.45
C THR A 86 6.22 -11.65 -6.42
N LEU A 87 5.39 -10.62 -6.20
CA LEU A 87 5.28 -9.45 -7.06
C LEU A 87 6.39 -8.43 -6.86
N TYR A 88 7.05 -8.43 -5.70
CA TYR A 88 8.15 -7.54 -5.37
C TYR A 88 9.10 -8.25 -4.39
N CYS A 89 10.24 -7.62 -4.07
CA CYS A 89 11.14 -8.10 -3.01
C CYS A 89 11.10 -7.10 -1.84
N GLU A 90 10.65 -7.56 -0.67
CA GLU A 90 10.58 -6.74 0.54
C GLU A 90 11.96 -6.19 0.95
N CYS A 91 13.04 -6.96 0.77
CA CYS A 91 14.40 -6.48 1.04
C CYS A 91 14.83 -5.36 0.09
N CYS A 92 14.52 -5.45 -1.20
CA CYS A 92 14.84 -4.40 -2.17
C CYS A 92 14.07 -3.11 -1.88
N VAL A 93 12.77 -3.21 -1.59
CA VAL A 93 11.94 -2.07 -1.21
C VAL A 93 12.51 -1.41 0.06
N LEU A 94 12.86 -2.22 1.06
CA LEU A 94 13.44 -1.73 2.31
C LEU A 94 14.78 -1.01 2.11
N ASN A 95 15.65 -1.56 1.28
CA ASN A 95 16.94 -0.95 0.96
C ASN A 95 16.76 0.38 0.21
N PHE A 96 15.80 0.44 -0.73
CA PHE A 96 15.45 1.68 -1.42
C PHE A 96 14.95 2.76 -0.45
N LEU A 97 14.09 2.39 0.51
CA LEU A 97 13.59 3.33 1.51
C LEU A 97 14.72 3.84 2.41
N LYS A 98 15.56 2.94 2.94
CA LYS A 98 16.73 3.30 3.77
C LYS A 98 17.69 4.24 3.05
N ALA A 99 17.96 3.99 1.77
CA ALA A 99 18.83 4.86 0.97
C ALA A 99 18.27 6.29 0.81
N ASN A 100 16.95 6.46 0.98
CA ASN A 100 16.28 7.75 0.87
C ASN A 100 16.06 8.46 2.21
N PHE A 101 16.45 7.88 3.35
CA PHE A 101 16.24 8.52 4.67
C PHE A 101 16.92 9.89 4.80
N SER A 102 18.06 10.10 4.13
CA SER A 102 18.76 11.39 4.12
C SER A 102 18.22 12.39 3.09
N ASN A 103 17.28 12.00 2.22
CA ASN A 103 16.81 12.82 1.11
C ASN A 103 15.64 13.72 1.48
N TRP A 104 15.09 13.57 2.68
CA TRP A 104 14.01 14.39 3.20
C TRP A 104 14.16 14.58 4.71
N THR A 105 13.55 15.65 5.22
CA THR A 105 13.35 15.86 6.66
C THR A 105 12.08 16.69 6.84
N SER A 106 11.35 16.44 7.92
CA SER A 106 10.24 17.30 8.35
C SER A 106 10.71 18.54 9.11
N GLY A 107 11.99 18.60 9.48
CA GLY A 107 12.52 19.56 10.45
C GLY A 107 12.23 19.18 11.90
N ASN A 108 11.61 18.02 12.16
CA ASN A 108 11.33 17.48 13.49
C ASN A 108 11.82 16.03 13.60
N ASN A 109 12.89 15.82 14.39
CA ASN A 109 13.50 14.51 14.55
C ASN A 109 12.53 13.42 15.04
N ASN A 110 11.56 13.75 15.91
CA ASN A 110 10.60 12.75 16.40
C ASN A 110 9.65 12.27 15.29
N ILE A 111 9.26 13.17 14.39
CA ILE A 111 8.43 12.83 13.21
C ILE A 111 9.27 12.00 12.24
N ASP A 112 10.51 12.43 11.96
CA ASP A 112 11.41 11.74 11.05
C ASP A 112 11.69 10.32 11.53
N ASP A 113 11.99 10.14 12.83
CA ASP A 113 12.22 8.84 13.47
C ASP A 113 10.97 7.95 13.45
N LEU A 114 9.76 8.52 13.61
CA LEU A 114 8.52 7.74 13.46
C LEU A 114 8.36 7.26 12.01
N ILE A 115 8.46 8.16 11.03
CA ILE A 115 8.24 7.83 9.63
C ILE A 115 9.28 6.78 9.17
N GLN A 116 10.55 6.92 9.54
CA GLN A 116 11.59 5.94 9.23
C GLN A 116 11.27 4.57 9.86
N ARG A 117 10.81 4.51 11.12
CA ARG A 117 10.35 3.25 11.73
C ARG A 117 9.16 2.63 11.00
N CYS A 118 8.17 3.41 10.61
CA CYS A 118 7.04 2.91 9.82
C CYS A 118 7.49 2.40 8.44
N GLN A 119 8.45 3.07 7.79
CA GLN A 119 9.04 2.61 6.53
C GLN A 119 9.79 1.28 6.70
N MET A 120 10.43 1.09 7.86
CA MET A 120 11.12 -0.15 8.21
C MET A 120 10.20 -1.36 8.39
N GLU A 121 8.93 -1.13 8.68
CA GLU A 121 7.90 -2.16 8.92
C GLU A 121 6.93 -2.31 7.75
N THR A 122 7.21 -1.69 6.60
CA THR A 122 6.29 -1.71 5.46
C THR A 122 6.09 -3.11 4.88
N LEU A 123 4.84 -3.48 4.63
CA LEU A 123 4.46 -4.81 4.13
C LEU A 123 4.15 -4.83 2.63
N LEU A 124 4.07 -3.67 1.98
CA LEU A 124 3.87 -3.53 0.53
C LEU A 124 4.09 -2.08 0.10
N PRO A 125 4.47 -1.83 -1.17
CA PRO A 125 4.69 -0.50 -1.72
C PRO A 125 3.59 0.53 -1.39
N GLN A 126 2.31 0.15 -1.49
CA GLN A 126 1.19 1.06 -1.26
C GLN A 126 0.89 1.39 0.20
N MET A 127 1.59 0.76 1.15
CA MET A 127 1.47 1.01 2.60
C MET A 127 2.69 1.75 3.17
N VAL A 128 3.61 2.20 2.31
CA VAL A 128 4.74 3.02 2.74
C VAL A 128 4.22 4.34 3.30
N VAL A 129 4.52 4.60 4.58
CA VAL A 129 4.33 5.92 5.20
C VAL A 129 5.48 6.82 4.75
N GLU A 130 5.19 8.05 4.34
CA GLU A 130 6.21 8.97 3.83
C GLU A 130 5.94 10.40 4.28
N TRP A 131 7.01 11.18 4.38
CA TRP A 131 6.93 12.62 4.54
C TRP A 131 6.59 13.28 3.20
N ILE A 132 5.57 14.14 3.20
CA ILE A 132 5.11 14.85 1.99
C ILE A 132 5.49 16.32 2.10
N PRO A 133 6.38 16.83 1.23
CA PRO A 133 6.64 18.25 1.13
C PRO A 133 5.35 19.01 0.81
N TYR A 134 5.10 20.12 1.51
CA TYR A 134 3.87 20.89 1.33
C TYR A 134 3.64 21.34 -0.12
N ASN A 135 4.71 21.60 -0.88
CA ASN A 135 4.65 21.98 -2.30
C ASN A 135 4.09 20.87 -3.21
N ASN A 136 4.02 19.61 -2.75
CA ASN A 136 3.44 18.50 -3.50
C ASN A 136 1.92 18.41 -3.28
N LEU A 137 1.35 19.29 -2.46
CA LEU A 137 -0.09 19.43 -2.20
C LEU A 137 -0.61 20.68 -2.92
N GLN A 138 -1.60 20.50 -3.79
CA GLN A 138 -2.27 21.57 -4.55
C GLN A 138 -3.75 21.62 -4.21
N ASN A 139 -4.41 22.71 -4.62
CA ASN A 139 -5.87 22.88 -4.48
C ASN A 139 -6.37 22.58 -3.06
N ILE A 140 -5.64 23.10 -2.07
CA ILE A 140 -5.97 22.89 -0.66
C ILE A 140 -7.22 23.71 -0.33
N GLU A 141 -8.30 23.01 -0.01
CA GLU A 141 -9.61 23.60 0.26
C GLU A 141 -10.11 23.14 1.64
N TYR A 142 -10.68 24.06 2.40
CA TYR A 142 -11.30 23.73 3.68
C TYR A 142 -12.54 22.87 3.44
N LEU A 143 -12.64 21.73 4.13
CA LEU A 143 -13.77 20.81 4.04
C LEU A 143 -14.73 21.01 5.23
N THR A 144 -14.21 20.87 6.45
CA THR A 144 -15.02 20.96 7.68
C THR A 144 -14.15 21.10 8.92
N LYS A 145 -14.78 21.33 10.07
CA LYS A 145 -14.16 21.33 11.40
C LYS A 145 -15.03 20.49 12.34
N GLY A 146 -14.40 19.58 13.05
CA GLY A 146 -15.06 18.72 14.04
C GLY A 146 -14.03 18.17 15.02
N GLY A 147 -14.47 17.80 16.23
CA GLY A 147 -13.56 17.38 17.30
C GLY A 147 -12.50 18.45 17.58
N PHE A 148 -11.23 18.12 17.33
CA PHE A 148 -10.05 18.96 17.61
C PHE A 148 -9.26 19.37 16.36
N SER A 149 -9.80 19.19 15.15
CA SER A 149 -9.05 19.44 13.92
C SER A 149 -9.87 20.12 12.83
N GLU A 150 -9.16 20.89 12.03
CA GLU A 150 -9.64 21.38 10.74
C GLU A 150 -9.29 20.33 9.68
N ILE A 151 -10.27 19.99 8.85
CA ILE A 151 -10.13 19.02 7.78
C ILE A 151 -10.16 19.77 6.45
N TYR A 152 -9.18 19.46 5.60
CA TYR A 152 -9.05 20.02 4.26
C TYR A 152 -9.03 18.88 3.24
N THR A 153 -9.37 19.20 1.99
CA THR A 153 -9.07 18.37 0.83
C THR A 153 -7.87 18.95 0.09
N ALA A 154 -7.09 18.11 -0.59
CA ALA A 154 -6.01 18.56 -1.46
C ALA A 154 -5.77 17.55 -2.59
N ASP A 155 -5.14 18.00 -3.66
CA ASP A 155 -4.56 17.15 -4.69
C ASP A 155 -3.09 16.90 -4.35
N TRP A 156 -2.73 15.64 -4.07
CA TRP A 156 -1.33 15.23 -3.92
C TRP A 156 -0.80 14.81 -5.30
N ILE A 157 0.05 15.65 -5.89
CA ILE A 157 0.45 15.57 -7.31
C ILE A 157 1.13 14.25 -7.64
N ASP A 158 2.06 13.84 -6.79
CA ASP A 158 2.83 12.62 -6.94
C ASP A 158 2.01 11.38 -6.54
N GLY A 159 1.15 11.54 -5.54
CA GLY A 159 0.40 10.47 -4.93
C GLY A 159 1.28 9.43 -4.24
N ARG A 160 0.60 8.46 -3.64
CA ARG A 160 1.26 7.33 -2.96
C ARG A 160 2.00 6.44 -3.94
N TYR A 161 2.99 5.71 -3.42
CA TYR A 161 3.53 4.55 -4.11
C TYR A 161 2.43 3.50 -4.39
N TYR A 162 2.54 2.80 -5.51
CA TYR A 162 1.58 1.75 -5.88
C TYR A 162 2.25 0.41 -6.20
N GLU A 163 3.49 0.41 -6.68
CA GLU A 163 4.20 -0.78 -7.15
C GLU A 163 5.71 -0.60 -7.03
N TRP A 164 6.42 -1.72 -6.90
CA TRP A 164 7.87 -1.78 -7.01
C TRP A 164 8.26 -2.15 -8.44
N ASP A 165 9.08 -1.33 -9.09
CA ASP A 165 9.69 -1.70 -10.36
C ASP A 165 11.01 -2.44 -10.11
N SER A 166 10.98 -3.76 -10.26
CA SER A 166 12.16 -4.59 -10.08
C SER A 166 13.26 -4.31 -11.11
N LYS A 167 12.96 -3.80 -12.31
CA LYS A 167 14.01 -3.53 -13.30
C LYS A 167 14.73 -2.23 -12.98
N GLU A 168 13.95 -1.20 -12.69
CA GLU A 168 14.47 0.14 -12.38
C GLU A 168 14.89 0.29 -10.91
N GLN A 169 14.63 -0.72 -10.07
CA GLN A 169 14.91 -0.74 -8.63
C GLN A 169 14.35 0.50 -7.91
N GLN A 170 13.11 0.88 -8.23
CA GLN A 170 12.46 2.06 -7.66
C GLN A 170 10.96 1.84 -7.42
N LEU A 171 10.40 2.58 -6.46
CA LEU A 171 8.96 2.62 -6.22
C LEU A 171 8.27 3.52 -7.25
N LYS A 172 7.22 2.98 -7.90
CA LYS A 172 6.37 3.74 -8.80
C LYS A 172 5.25 4.45 -8.05
N ARG A 173 5.00 5.70 -8.43
CA ARG A 173 3.94 6.51 -7.87
C ARG A 173 2.65 6.42 -8.68
N PHE A 174 1.51 6.53 -8.00
CA PHE A 174 0.20 6.45 -8.63
C PHE A 174 -0.10 7.67 -9.52
N GLY A 175 0.58 8.79 -9.29
CA GLY A 175 0.22 10.09 -9.85
C GLY A 175 -0.83 10.78 -9.00
N THR A 176 -1.42 11.84 -9.53
CA THR A 176 -2.24 12.76 -8.74
C THR A 176 -3.46 12.08 -8.14
N ILE A 177 -3.61 12.19 -6.81
CA ILE A 177 -4.75 11.67 -6.06
C ILE A 177 -5.34 12.75 -5.15
N LYS A 178 -6.65 12.67 -4.93
CA LYS A 178 -7.33 13.47 -3.90
C LYS A 178 -7.05 12.87 -2.53
N VAL A 179 -6.67 13.73 -1.59
CA VAL A 179 -6.38 13.35 -0.20
C VAL A 179 -7.16 14.22 0.78
N ILE A 180 -7.30 13.71 2.00
CA ILE A 180 -7.78 14.45 3.16
C ILE A 180 -6.57 14.87 3.98
N LEU A 181 -6.49 16.16 4.34
CA LEU A 181 -5.51 16.69 5.27
C LEU A 181 -6.21 16.99 6.60
N LYS A 182 -5.80 16.30 7.66
CA LYS A 182 -6.21 16.62 9.04
C LYS A 182 -5.14 17.54 9.63
N ARG A 183 -5.48 18.81 9.88
CA ARG A 183 -4.57 19.75 10.55
C ARG A 183 -4.53 19.42 12.04
N LEU A 184 -3.35 19.09 12.54
CA LEU A 184 -3.10 18.97 13.97
C LEU A 184 -3.02 20.38 14.60
N GLY A 185 -3.59 20.55 15.79
CA GLY A 185 -3.52 21.81 16.56
C GLY A 185 -2.08 22.19 16.92
N ASN A 186 -1.86 23.39 17.48
CA ASN A 186 -0.52 23.95 17.67
C ASN A 186 0.42 23.01 18.45
N ILE A 187 1.37 22.40 17.74
CA ILE A 187 2.30 21.37 18.26
C ILE A 187 3.37 22.00 19.18
N GLU A 188 3.51 23.34 19.17
CA GLU A 188 4.50 24.08 19.96
C GLU A 188 4.39 23.86 21.49
N ASN A 189 3.22 23.46 21.99
CA ASN A 189 2.98 23.18 23.42
C ASN A 189 2.50 21.76 23.70
N SER A 190 2.37 20.90 22.68
CA SER A 190 2.01 19.51 22.91
C SER A 190 3.28 18.73 23.23
N ASN A 191 3.39 18.26 24.48
CA ASN A 191 4.12 17.03 24.75
C ASN A 191 3.69 15.99 23.69
N GLN A 192 4.52 15.01 23.39
CA GLN A 192 4.35 13.96 22.38
C GLN A 192 2.98 13.21 22.35
N SER A 193 1.95 13.62 23.10
CA SER A 193 0.58 13.11 23.08
C SER A 193 -0.13 13.15 21.72
N TRP A 194 0.37 13.89 20.72
CA TRP A 194 -0.19 13.80 19.35
C TRP A 194 0.09 12.44 18.69
N PHE A 195 1.02 11.65 19.23
CA PHE A 195 1.23 10.25 18.83
C PHE A 195 0.20 9.27 19.41
N GLU A 196 -0.61 9.70 20.39
CA GLU A 196 -1.55 8.85 21.14
C GLU A 196 -3.02 9.01 20.69
N GLU A 197 -3.30 9.94 19.76
CA GLU A 197 -4.60 10.05 19.06
C GLU A 197 -4.73 9.05 17.90
#